data_AF-A0A6I7Q8B9-F1
#
_entry.id   AF-A0A6I7Q8B9-F1
#
_cell.length_a   1.000
_cell.length_b   1.000
_cell.length_c   1.000
_cell.angle_alpha   90.00
_cell.angle_beta   90.00
_cell.angle_gamma   90.00
#
_symmetry.space_group_name_H-M   'P 1'
#
loop_
_entity.id
_entity.type
_entity.pdbx_description
1 polymer ?
#
loop_
_entity_poly.entity_id
_entity_poly.type
_entity_poly.pdbx_seq_one_letter_code
_entity_poly.pdbx_strand_id
1 'polypeptide(L)'
;MNESDAPKRQWLLRLQSAYVLPLARGVYLLIALACLVTIVGGALYVLLLQASAAGTPTQEPLPPAYRGTAVSPDLPAREIDLAAVQRRLAAPEQILFAVTTGPITEPPAEGAVLGEFRAGTANALAAYPDGISILGGPDAPLFERVPGTARGAIGLAPRPELIAQLGEQLEGLQAPQSRRFELRVIARDQYGITSAPADVSVTLQLAPAQAGAPEVPAAEPIPEQALTEVQRIARDIAQTLEPTVNPDHFAVYRTASEVPGRCGVRDDDQAFLASYRRAFEDLRERLTSGNIEAFYLGLCEGWGTTLQRETAARQRAEQQAAAERRAAEQARSMVEQRNAQALRAHAAKVERARAQSAVVLSVIGGALATFLSVALVLAFLAIEGHSRAVRAAVEAMARSAQPAPGGGEAPGGA
;
A
#
# COMPACT_ATOMS: atom_id res chain seq x y z
N MET A 1 105.13 -30.92 -50.57
CA MET A 1 103.93 -31.29 -49.80
C MET A 1 104.31 -32.50 -48.98
N ASN A 2 104.29 -32.42 -47.66
CA ASN A 2 104.95 -33.42 -46.82
C ASN A 2 103.91 -34.35 -46.17
N GLU A 3 104.16 -35.66 -46.22
CA GLU A 3 103.32 -36.68 -45.57
C GLU A 3 103.30 -36.57 -44.03
N SER A 4 104.23 -35.83 -43.45
CA SER A 4 104.38 -35.61 -42.01
C SER A 4 103.19 -34.93 -41.31
N ASP A 5 102.30 -34.25 -42.06
CA ASP A 5 101.15 -33.54 -41.47
C ASP A 5 99.86 -34.38 -41.39
N ALA A 6 99.81 -35.51 -42.09
CA ALA A 6 98.70 -36.47 -42.00
C ALA A 6 98.42 -36.95 -40.56
N PRO A 7 99.42 -37.42 -39.77
CA PRO A 7 99.16 -37.89 -38.39
C PRO A 7 98.70 -36.77 -37.45
N LYS A 8 99.23 -35.53 -37.59
CA LYS A 8 98.81 -34.39 -36.76
C LYS A 8 97.36 -33.98 -37.02
N ARG A 9 96.94 -33.95 -38.29
CA ARG A 9 95.53 -33.70 -38.65
C ARG A 9 94.61 -34.82 -38.14
N GLN A 10 95.01 -36.09 -38.28
CA GLN A 10 94.24 -37.21 -37.72
C GLN A 10 94.13 -37.15 -36.19
N TRP A 11 95.17 -36.73 -35.47
CA TRP A 11 95.13 -36.62 -34.01
C TRP A 11 94.20 -35.50 -33.53
N LEU A 12 94.24 -34.31 -34.16
CA LEU A 12 93.31 -33.22 -33.86
C LEU A 12 91.84 -33.59 -34.16
N LEU A 13 91.58 -34.25 -35.30
CA LEU A 13 90.24 -34.75 -35.63
C LEU A 13 89.77 -35.82 -34.63
N ARG A 14 90.66 -36.70 -34.17
CA ARG A 14 90.35 -37.67 -33.10
C ARG A 14 90.01 -36.97 -31.79
N LEU A 15 90.76 -35.95 -31.37
CA LEU A 15 90.49 -35.18 -30.15
C LEU A 15 89.20 -34.37 -30.21
N GLN A 16 88.90 -33.71 -31.34
CA GLN A 16 87.58 -33.11 -31.56
C GLN A 16 86.48 -34.17 -31.47
N SER A 17 86.64 -35.33 -32.12
CA SER A 17 85.65 -36.42 -32.02
C SER A 17 85.52 -36.99 -30.60
N ALA A 18 86.58 -37.00 -29.80
CA ALA A 18 86.57 -37.56 -28.44
C ALA A 18 85.87 -36.66 -27.43
N TYR A 19 85.98 -35.34 -27.55
CA TYR A 19 85.40 -34.38 -26.58
C TYR A 19 84.12 -33.69 -27.06
N VAL A 20 83.96 -33.41 -28.36
CA VAL A 20 82.75 -32.74 -28.87
C VAL A 20 81.53 -33.67 -28.82
N LEU A 21 81.68 -34.96 -29.11
CA LEU A 21 80.58 -35.93 -29.04
C LEU A 21 79.97 -36.10 -27.63
N PRO A 22 80.72 -36.32 -26.54
CA PRO A 22 80.14 -36.39 -25.20
C PRO A 22 79.59 -35.03 -24.73
N LEU A 23 80.26 -33.91 -25.03
CA LEU A 23 79.76 -32.57 -24.66
C LEU A 23 78.43 -32.26 -25.36
N ALA A 24 78.35 -32.50 -26.67
CA ALA A 24 77.12 -32.31 -27.45
C ALA A 24 75.99 -33.23 -26.95
N ARG A 25 76.27 -34.50 -26.67
CA ARG A 25 75.30 -35.42 -26.04
C ARG A 25 74.80 -34.89 -24.69
N GLY A 26 75.67 -34.34 -23.86
CA GLY A 26 75.29 -33.71 -22.59
C GLY A 26 74.37 -32.49 -22.79
N VAL A 27 74.70 -31.59 -23.71
CA VAL A 27 73.87 -30.42 -24.06
C VAL A 27 72.50 -30.85 -24.62
N TYR A 28 72.47 -31.82 -25.54
CA TYR A 28 71.23 -32.35 -26.09
C TYR A 28 70.37 -33.06 -25.03
N LEU A 29 70.96 -33.76 -24.07
CA LEU A 29 70.24 -34.36 -22.94
C LEU A 29 69.64 -33.29 -22.01
N LEU A 30 70.38 -32.20 -21.73
CA LEU A 30 69.85 -31.08 -20.95
C LEU A 30 68.68 -30.37 -21.66
N ILE A 31 68.79 -30.16 -22.97
CA ILE A 31 67.70 -29.60 -23.79
C ILE A 31 66.49 -30.54 -23.79
N ALA A 32 66.70 -31.86 -23.97
CA ALA A 32 65.63 -32.85 -23.96
C ALA A 32 64.92 -32.92 -22.60
N LEU A 33 65.67 -32.86 -21.50
CA LEU A 33 65.13 -32.84 -20.13
C LEU A 33 64.34 -31.55 -19.86
N ALA A 34 64.86 -30.38 -20.28
CA ALA A 34 64.13 -29.12 -20.18
C ALA A 34 62.82 -29.15 -20.97
N CYS A 35 62.83 -29.67 -22.21
CA CYS A 35 61.62 -29.85 -23.01
C CYS A 35 60.61 -30.77 -22.29
N LEU A 36 61.06 -31.93 -21.76
CA LEU A 36 60.20 -32.86 -21.03
C LEU A 36 59.56 -32.21 -19.79
N VAL A 37 60.31 -31.41 -19.02
CA VAL A 37 59.76 -30.63 -17.89
C VAL A 37 58.71 -29.63 -18.37
N THR A 38 58.93 -28.91 -19.47
CA THR A 38 57.91 -27.98 -20.01
C THR A 38 56.66 -28.69 -20.54
N ILE A 39 56.80 -29.89 -21.14
CA ILE A 39 55.67 -30.69 -21.62
C ILE A 39 54.82 -31.19 -20.44
N VAL A 40 55.45 -31.79 -19.42
CA VAL A 40 54.76 -32.33 -18.23
C VAL A 40 54.13 -31.22 -17.39
N GLY A 41 54.90 -30.16 -17.09
CA GLY A 41 54.39 -29.01 -16.34
C GLY A 41 53.27 -28.26 -17.07
N GLY A 42 53.40 -28.08 -18.39
CA GLY A 42 52.35 -27.51 -19.22
C GLY A 42 51.08 -28.36 -19.25
N ALA A 43 51.21 -29.68 -19.41
CA ALA A 43 50.06 -30.59 -19.41
C ALA A 43 49.30 -30.58 -18.07
N LEU A 44 50.02 -30.61 -16.94
CA LEU A 44 49.42 -30.47 -15.60
C LEU A 44 48.71 -29.11 -15.42
N TYR A 45 49.31 -28.03 -15.92
CA TYR A 45 48.70 -26.70 -15.86
C TYR A 45 47.44 -26.59 -16.74
N VAL A 46 47.43 -27.18 -17.94
CA VAL A 46 46.23 -27.23 -18.80
C VAL A 46 45.12 -28.06 -18.15
N LEU A 47 45.44 -29.20 -17.52
CA LEU A 47 44.47 -30.00 -16.75
C LEU A 47 43.89 -29.20 -15.57
N LEU A 48 44.71 -28.44 -14.85
CA LEU A 48 44.25 -27.59 -13.74
C LEU A 48 43.34 -26.45 -14.23
N LEU A 49 43.68 -25.81 -15.35
CA LEU A 49 42.81 -24.82 -16.00
C LEU A 49 41.47 -25.43 -16.42
N GLN A 50 41.48 -26.61 -17.06
CA GLN A 50 40.25 -27.31 -17.45
C GLN A 50 39.38 -27.67 -16.24
N ALA A 51 39.96 -28.24 -15.17
CA ALA A 51 39.25 -28.54 -13.93
C ALA A 51 38.63 -27.28 -13.30
N SER A 52 39.35 -26.16 -13.29
CA SER A 52 38.85 -24.88 -12.76
C SER A 52 37.69 -24.25 -13.56
N ALA A 53 37.49 -24.70 -14.80
CA ALA A 53 36.48 -24.20 -15.74
C ALA A 53 35.34 -25.19 -16.03
N ALA A 54 35.37 -26.39 -15.43
CA ALA A 54 34.41 -27.47 -15.70
C ALA A 54 33.13 -27.42 -14.83
N GLY A 55 33.10 -26.58 -13.78
CA GLY A 55 31.92 -26.41 -12.94
C GLY A 55 30.80 -25.63 -13.63
N THR A 56 29.57 -25.79 -13.16
CA THR A 56 28.48 -24.84 -13.40
C THR A 56 28.36 -23.88 -12.21
N PRO A 57 28.06 -22.59 -12.41
CA PRO A 57 27.82 -21.68 -11.29
C PRO A 57 26.49 -22.04 -10.62
N THR A 58 26.53 -22.26 -9.31
CA THR A 58 25.32 -22.47 -8.49
C THR A 58 24.39 -21.27 -8.63
N GLN A 59 23.15 -21.51 -9.07
CA GLN A 59 22.12 -20.48 -9.18
C GLN A 59 21.24 -20.51 -7.93
N GLU A 60 20.97 -19.34 -7.36
CA GLU A 60 20.02 -19.16 -6.26
C GLU A 60 18.59 -19.34 -6.83
N PRO A 61 17.73 -20.21 -6.23
CA PRO A 61 16.40 -20.48 -6.77
C PRO A 61 15.52 -19.23 -6.71
N LEU A 62 14.76 -18.97 -7.79
CA LEU A 62 13.94 -17.77 -7.87
C LEU A 62 12.79 -17.80 -6.84
N PRO A 63 12.56 -16.69 -6.11
CA PRO A 63 11.38 -16.54 -5.27
C PRO A 63 10.08 -16.77 -6.06
N PRO A 64 9.05 -17.38 -5.44
CA PRO A 64 7.77 -17.59 -6.08
C PRO A 64 7.14 -16.25 -6.47
N ALA A 65 6.56 -16.17 -7.67
CA ALA A 65 5.80 -15.00 -8.09
C ALA A 65 4.59 -14.78 -7.17
N TYR A 66 4.26 -13.51 -6.91
CA TYR A 66 3.08 -13.14 -6.13
C TYR A 66 1.80 -13.74 -6.73
N ARG A 67 1.06 -14.54 -5.94
CA ARG A 67 -0.16 -15.26 -6.38
C ARG A 67 -1.47 -14.58 -5.95
N GLY A 68 -1.39 -13.41 -5.32
CA GLY A 68 -2.51 -12.83 -4.57
C GLY A 68 -2.49 -13.29 -3.12
N THR A 69 -2.48 -12.35 -2.18
CA THR A 69 -2.95 -12.62 -0.82
C THR A 69 -4.45 -12.92 -0.89
N ALA A 70 -4.87 -14.08 -0.41
CA ALA A 70 -6.28 -14.47 -0.29
C ALA A 70 -6.94 -13.80 0.93
N VAL A 71 -6.68 -12.50 1.11
CA VAL A 71 -7.42 -11.67 2.05
C VAL A 71 -8.80 -11.46 1.44
N SER A 72 -9.75 -12.29 1.87
CA SER A 72 -11.14 -11.84 1.93
C SER A 72 -11.12 -10.57 2.76
N PRO A 73 -11.46 -9.40 2.21
CA PRO A 73 -11.50 -8.21 3.04
C PRO A 73 -12.65 -8.39 4.02
N ASP A 74 -12.35 -8.38 5.32
CA ASP A 74 -13.34 -8.18 6.37
C ASP A 74 -13.87 -6.74 6.28
N LEU A 75 -14.62 -6.48 5.21
CA LEU A 75 -15.37 -5.26 5.04
C LEU A 75 -16.40 -5.22 6.18
N PRO A 76 -16.48 -4.12 6.95
CA PRO A 76 -17.52 -4.00 7.96
C PRO A 76 -18.88 -4.16 7.27
N ALA A 77 -19.80 -4.85 7.93
CA ALA A 77 -21.15 -5.04 7.41
C ALA A 77 -21.77 -3.68 7.03
N ARG A 78 -22.49 -3.65 5.90
CA ARG A 78 -23.16 -2.44 5.40
C ARG A 78 -24.38 -2.11 6.26
N GLU A 79 -24.11 -1.55 7.43
CA GLU A 79 -25.11 -1.10 8.39
C GLU A 79 -25.01 0.41 8.58
N ILE A 80 -26.14 1.07 8.83
CA ILE A 80 -26.19 2.51 9.09
C ILE A 80 -25.71 2.77 10.53
N ASP A 81 -24.86 3.79 10.71
CA ASP A 81 -24.39 4.22 12.02
C ASP A 81 -25.56 4.81 12.85
N LEU A 82 -26.21 3.98 13.66
CA LEU A 82 -27.36 4.37 14.50
C LEU A 82 -27.02 5.52 15.48
N ALA A 83 -25.76 5.67 15.87
CA ALA A 83 -25.32 6.80 16.70
C ALA A 83 -25.24 8.12 15.91
N ALA A 84 -25.21 8.10 14.57
CA ALA A 84 -25.47 9.29 13.77
C ALA A 84 -26.96 9.66 13.77
N VAL A 85 -27.84 8.68 13.57
CA VAL A 85 -29.30 8.89 13.60
C VAL A 85 -29.76 9.41 14.97
N GLN A 86 -29.29 8.80 16.06
CA GLN A 86 -29.64 9.21 17.43
C GLN A 86 -29.13 10.61 17.81
N ARG A 87 -27.96 11.04 17.28
CA ARG A 87 -27.44 12.42 17.49
C ARG A 87 -28.30 13.48 16.81
N ARG A 88 -28.91 13.18 15.66
CA ARG A 88 -29.88 14.07 15.01
C ARG A 88 -31.21 14.14 15.76
N LEU A 89 -31.60 13.05 16.44
CA LEU A 89 -32.78 12.97 17.31
C LEU A 89 -32.52 13.42 18.77
N ALA A 90 -31.49 14.24 19.02
CA ALA A 90 -31.23 14.88 20.31
C ALA A 90 -32.08 16.16 20.45
N ALA A 91 -32.66 16.38 21.63
CA ALA A 91 -33.56 17.50 21.90
C ALA A 91 -32.84 18.85 22.13
N PRO A 92 -33.53 19.99 21.99
CA PRO A 92 -33.00 21.30 22.38
C PRO A 92 -32.73 21.40 23.88
N GLU A 93 -31.67 22.13 24.22
CA GLU A 93 -31.26 22.43 25.59
C GLU A 93 -31.11 23.95 25.80
N GLN A 94 -30.85 24.40 27.03
CA GLN A 94 -30.44 25.78 27.34
C GLN A 94 -31.39 26.85 26.74
N ILE A 95 -32.68 26.74 27.03
CA ILE A 95 -33.68 27.72 26.57
C ILE A 95 -33.45 29.05 27.30
N LEU A 96 -33.35 30.13 26.51
CA LEU A 96 -33.17 31.51 26.97
C LEU A 96 -34.18 32.40 26.26
N PHE A 97 -34.58 33.51 26.90
CA PHE A 97 -35.36 34.56 26.25
C PHE A 97 -34.48 35.79 26.02
N ALA A 98 -34.37 36.21 24.76
CA ALA A 98 -33.69 37.43 24.36
C ALA A 98 -34.74 38.51 24.07
N VAL A 99 -34.83 39.52 24.93
CA VAL A 99 -35.69 40.70 24.69
C VAL A 99 -35.17 41.42 23.45
N THR A 100 -36.00 41.55 22.42
CA THR A 100 -35.62 42.14 21.12
C THR A 100 -36.22 43.53 20.91
N THR A 101 -37.27 43.90 21.65
CA THR A 101 -37.62 45.31 21.78
C THR A 101 -36.50 46.05 22.50
N GLY A 102 -36.34 47.34 22.19
CA GLY A 102 -35.74 48.26 23.14
C GLY A 102 -36.61 48.37 24.42
N PRO A 103 -36.35 49.37 25.30
CA PRO A 103 -37.30 49.68 26.34
C PRO A 103 -38.67 49.96 25.71
N ILE A 104 -39.72 49.29 26.18
CA ILE A 104 -41.07 49.29 25.61
C ILE A 104 -41.65 50.69 25.70
N THR A 105 -41.99 51.25 24.56
CA THR A 105 -42.05 52.68 24.38
C THR A 105 -43.48 53.25 24.37
N GLU A 106 -44.49 52.46 24.04
CA GLU A 106 -45.93 52.78 24.19
C GLU A 106 -46.59 51.52 24.74
N PRO A 107 -47.89 51.55 25.14
CA PRO A 107 -48.64 50.33 25.35
C PRO A 107 -48.47 49.43 24.13
N PRO A 108 -47.80 48.27 24.25
CA PRO A 108 -47.48 47.45 23.09
C PRO A 108 -48.78 46.96 22.44
N ALA A 109 -48.87 47.06 21.11
CA ALA A 109 -50.05 46.59 20.39
C ALA A 109 -50.31 45.09 20.65
N GLU A 110 -51.58 44.69 20.58
CA GLU A 110 -51.95 43.28 20.70
C GLU A 110 -51.22 42.45 19.62
N GLY A 111 -50.58 41.35 20.03
CA GLY A 111 -49.69 40.56 19.18
C GLY A 111 -48.27 41.12 18.94
N ALA A 112 -47.87 42.26 19.53
CA ALA A 112 -46.54 42.84 19.31
C ALA A 112 -45.41 42.04 20.00
N VAL A 113 -44.39 41.66 19.22
CA VAL A 113 -43.24 40.85 19.69
C VAL A 113 -42.36 41.65 20.67
N LEU A 114 -42.26 41.19 21.92
CA LEU A 114 -41.40 41.76 22.97
C LEU A 114 -39.96 41.22 22.95
N GLY A 115 -39.81 40.00 22.43
CA GLY A 115 -38.55 39.27 22.44
C GLY A 115 -38.71 37.87 21.86
N GLU A 116 -37.59 37.23 21.64
CA GLU A 116 -37.46 35.94 20.95
C GLU A 116 -36.78 34.91 21.84
N PHE A 117 -37.28 33.68 21.82
CA PHE A 117 -36.59 32.57 22.46
C PHE A 117 -35.40 32.09 21.64
N ARG A 118 -34.37 31.60 22.34
CA ARG A 118 -33.20 30.94 21.77
C ARG A 118 -32.98 29.63 22.53
N ALA A 119 -32.42 28.63 21.87
CA ALA A 119 -32.06 27.35 22.49
C ALA A 119 -30.70 26.88 21.96
N GLY A 120 -29.92 26.23 22.81
CA GLY A 120 -28.73 25.51 22.39
C GLY A 120 -29.10 24.15 21.80
N THR A 121 -28.47 23.76 20.69
CA THR A 121 -28.75 22.48 20.02
C THR A 121 -27.48 21.65 19.86
N ALA A 122 -27.45 20.46 20.46
CA ALA A 122 -26.32 19.53 20.35
C ALA A 122 -26.24 18.85 18.95
N ASN A 123 -27.28 18.98 18.14
CA ASN A 123 -27.46 18.37 16.82
C ASN A 123 -26.96 19.24 15.64
N ALA A 124 -26.39 20.42 15.93
CA ALA A 124 -25.88 21.40 14.97
C ALA A 124 -26.89 21.90 13.90
N LEU A 125 -28.19 21.89 14.25
CA LEU A 125 -29.26 22.50 13.48
C LEU A 125 -29.45 23.98 13.88
N ALA A 126 -30.35 24.71 13.20
CA ALA A 126 -30.49 26.15 13.39
C ALA A 126 -30.77 26.54 14.86
N ALA A 127 -30.17 27.65 15.31
CA ALA A 127 -30.17 28.08 16.72
C ALA A 127 -31.51 28.67 17.22
N TYR A 128 -32.61 28.42 16.50
CA TYR A 128 -33.93 29.01 16.72
C TYR A 128 -34.98 27.88 16.82
N PRO A 129 -35.76 27.83 17.91
CA PRO A 129 -36.80 26.83 18.08
C PRO A 129 -38.11 27.26 17.41
N ASP A 130 -38.41 26.70 16.23
CA ASP A 130 -39.63 26.91 15.44
C ASP A 130 -40.94 26.68 16.23
N GLY A 131 -40.89 26.01 17.39
CA GLY A 131 -42.07 25.75 18.22
C GLY A 131 -41.85 25.80 19.74
N ILE A 132 -41.62 26.99 20.32
CA ILE A 132 -41.81 27.16 21.77
C ILE A 132 -43.28 26.90 22.14
N SER A 133 -43.55 26.38 23.34
CA SER A 133 -44.88 26.38 23.97
C SER A 133 -44.78 26.74 25.45
N ILE A 134 -45.67 27.61 25.91
CA ILE A 134 -45.79 27.99 27.33
C ILE A 134 -46.62 26.91 28.03
N LEU A 135 -46.07 26.29 29.06
CA LEU A 135 -46.73 25.24 29.86
C LEU A 135 -47.38 25.81 31.13
N GLY A 136 -46.96 26.98 31.59
CA GLY A 136 -47.44 27.61 32.82
C GLY A 136 -46.39 28.55 33.41
N GLY A 137 -46.50 28.83 34.71
CA GLY A 137 -45.72 29.84 35.41
C GLY A 137 -46.64 30.92 36.01
N PRO A 138 -46.19 31.69 37.01
CA PRO A 138 -47.01 32.71 37.67
C PRO A 138 -47.45 33.80 36.69
N ASP A 139 -46.56 34.20 35.78
CA ASP A 139 -46.81 35.27 34.81
C ASP A 139 -47.32 34.77 33.45
N ALA A 140 -47.46 33.45 33.26
CA ALA A 140 -47.90 32.87 31.98
C ALA A 140 -49.26 33.38 31.46
N PRO A 141 -50.26 33.70 32.31
CA PRO A 141 -51.51 34.33 31.84
C PRO A 141 -51.36 35.74 31.27
N LEU A 142 -50.18 36.38 31.39
CA LEU A 142 -49.90 37.72 30.89
C LEU A 142 -49.34 37.75 29.45
N PHE A 143 -48.94 36.60 28.91
CA PHE A 143 -48.28 36.50 27.61
C PHE A 143 -48.97 35.52 26.66
N GLU A 144 -48.77 35.75 25.36
CA GLU A 144 -49.10 34.81 24.31
C GLU A 144 -47.90 34.58 23.38
N ARG A 145 -48.03 33.59 22.48
CA ARG A 145 -46.95 33.17 21.58
C ARG A 145 -47.23 33.64 20.17
N VAL A 146 -46.31 34.41 19.61
CA VAL A 146 -46.37 34.96 18.25
C VAL A 146 -45.14 34.55 17.43
N PRO A 147 -45.21 34.60 16.08
CA PRO A 147 -44.02 34.54 15.25
C PRO A 147 -43.03 35.65 15.63
N GLY A 148 -41.73 35.33 15.64
CA GLY A 148 -40.67 36.30 15.90
C GLY A 148 -40.40 37.23 14.71
N THR A 149 -39.48 38.17 14.91
CA THR A 149 -39.00 39.09 13.86
C THR A 149 -37.91 38.45 12.99
N ALA A 150 -37.10 37.56 13.55
CA ALA A 150 -36.19 36.71 12.80
C ALA A 150 -36.91 35.48 12.21
N ARG A 151 -36.50 35.07 10.99
CA ARG A 151 -37.10 33.93 10.27
C ARG A 151 -36.92 32.62 11.06
N GLY A 152 -38.02 32.02 11.49
CA GLY A 152 -38.04 30.79 12.32
C GLY A 152 -38.00 31.06 13.83
N ALA A 153 -37.75 32.30 14.27
CA ALA A 153 -37.83 32.62 15.68
C ALA A 153 -39.30 32.62 16.17
N ILE A 154 -39.47 32.26 17.43
CA ILE A 154 -40.74 32.36 18.16
C ILE A 154 -40.59 33.39 19.27
N GLY A 155 -41.55 34.30 19.37
CA GLY A 155 -41.55 35.37 20.34
C GLY A 155 -42.73 35.35 21.31
N LEU A 156 -42.65 36.23 22.30
CA LEU A 156 -43.76 36.54 23.21
C LEU A 156 -44.41 37.86 22.80
N ALA A 157 -45.73 37.89 22.82
CA ALA A 157 -46.53 39.11 22.82
C ALA A 157 -47.26 39.27 24.17
N PRO A 158 -47.60 40.51 24.56
CA PRO A 158 -48.39 40.76 25.75
C PRO A 158 -49.88 40.54 25.46
N ARG A 159 -50.59 39.93 26.40
CA ARG A 159 -52.06 39.87 26.38
C ARG A 159 -52.67 41.19 26.87
N PRO A 160 -53.96 41.47 26.61
CA PRO A 160 -54.63 42.69 27.07
C PRO A 160 -54.43 43.02 28.56
N GLU A 161 -54.38 42.02 29.44
CA GLU A 161 -54.13 42.17 30.88
C GLU A 161 -52.72 42.71 31.20
N LEU A 162 -51.73 42.43 30.34
CA LEU A 162 -50.38 42.97 30.43
C LEU A 162 -50.27 44.32 29.72
N ILE A 163 -50.93 44.49 28.57
CA ILE A 163 -50.96 45.78 27.85
C ILE A 163 -51.54 46.87 28.76
N ALA A 164 -52.63 46.58 29.49
CA ALA A 164 -53.20 47.49 30.48
C ALA A 164 -52.21 47.83 31.61
N GLN A 165 -51.59 46.83 32.24
CA GLN A 165 -50.60 47.03 33.31
C GLN A 165 -49.37 47.85 32.85
N LEU A 166 -48.91 47.64 31.60
CA LEU A 166 -47.79 48.40 31.06
C LEU A 166 -48.22 49.83 30.67
N GLY A 167 -49.45 50.01 30.17
CA GLY A 167 -50.01 51.34 29.87
C GLY A 167 -50.12 52.22 31.12
N GLU A 168 -50.74 51.73 32.18
CA GLU A 168 -50.83 52.43 33.48
C GLU A 168 -49.43 52.79 34.04
N GLN A 169 -48.43 51.95 33.79
CA GLN A 169 -47.04 52.20 34.21
C GLN A 169 -46.33 53.21 33.31
N LEU A 170 -46.64 53.25 32.01
CA LEU A 170 -46.06 54.17 31.03
C LEU A 170 -46.59 55.61 31.17
N GLU A 171 -47.87 55.79 31.48
CA GLU A 171 -48.47 57.13 31.68
C GLU A 171 -47.76 57.95 32.79
N GLY A 172 -47.18 57.28 33.79
CA GLY A 172 -46.42 57.92 34.88
C GLY A 172 -44.89 57.92 34.71
N LEU A 173 -44.34 57.40 33.60
CA LEU A 173 -42.94 56.98 33.54
C LEU A 173 -41.95 58.11 33.19
N GLN A 174 -41.38 58.75 34.22
CA GLN A 174 -40.36 59.81 34.03
C GLN A 174 -38.93 59.29 33.79
N ALA A 175 -38.65 58.01 34.06
CA ALA A 175 -37.34 57.39 33.87
C ALA A 175 -37.49 55.88 33.59
N PRO A 176 -36.57 55.24 32.83
CA PRO A 176 -36.69 53.83 32.48
C PRO A 176 -36.75 52.91 33.70
N GLN A 177 -37.72 51.99 33.69
CA GLN A 177 -37.88 50.95 34.71
C GLN A 177 -37.67 49.56 34.08
N SER A 178 -37.35 48.56 34.91
CA SER A 178 -37.19 47.16 34.49
C SER A 178 -38.11 46.27 35.31
N ARG A 179 -38.89 45.40 34.66
CA ARG A 179 -39.82 44.46 35.32
C ARG A 179 -39.56 43.02 34.87
N ARG A 180 -39.42 42.10 35.84
CA ARG A 180 -39.14 40.68 35.63
C ARG A 180 -40.41 39.83 35.76
N PHE A 181 -40.48 38.76 34.97
CA PHE A 181 -41.57 37.79 34.90
C PHE A 181 -40.97 36.37 34.75
N GLU A 182 -41.66 35.34 35.22
CA GLU A 182 -41.22 33.93 35.17
C GLU A 182 -42.19 33.04 34.37
N LEU A 183 -41.67 32.33 33.37
CA LEU A 183 -42.44 31.48 32.45
C LEU A 183 -41.86 30.07 32.37
N ARG A 184 -42.71 29.05 32.46
CA ARG A 184 -42.33 27.66 32.20
C ARG A 184 -42.64 27.28 30.76
N VAL A 185 -41.62 26.87 30.02
CA VAL A 185 -41.69 26.63 28.57
C VAL A 185 -41.07 25.30 28.18
N ILE A 186 -41.43 24.83 26.98
CA ILE A 186 -40.69 23.83 26.20
C ILE A 186 -40.32 24.43 24.86
N ALA A 187 -39.17 24.03 24.32
CA ALA A 187 -38.76 24.32 22.95
C ALA A 187 -39.01 23.11 22.04
N ARG A 188 -39.27 23.39 20.77
CA ARG A 188 -39.19 22.43 19.67
C ARG A 188 -38.26 23.01 18.62
N ASP A 189 -37.35 22.21 18.09
CA ASP A 189 -36.53 22.62 16.94
C ASP A 189 -37.34 22.63 15.64
N GLN A 190 -36.67 22.97 14.53
CA GLN A 190 -37.18 22.89 13.15
C GLN A 190 -37.70 21.50 12.74
N TYR A 191 -37.50 20.49 13.59
CA TYR A 191 -37.98 19.12 13.43
C TYR A 191 -38.83 18.70 14.64
N GLY A 192 -39.50 19.62 15.32
CA GLY A 192 -40.50 19.31 16.35
C GLY A 192 -39.98 18.62 17.61
N ILE A 193 -38.68 18.36 17.75
CA ILE A 193 -38.11 17.59 18.88
C ILE A 193 -38.27 18.42 20.15
N THR A 194 -39.09 17.93 21.07
CA THR A 194 -39.48 18.69 22.27
C THR A 194 -38.43 18.55 23.37
N SER A 195 -38.02 19.68 23.94
CA SER A 195 -37.10 19.76 25.09
C SER A 195 -37.73 19.24 26.39
N ALA A 196 -36.91 19.07 27.42
CA ALA A 196 -37.43 19.06 28.79
C ALA A 196 -38.08 20.44 29.13
N PRO A 197 -39.08 20.50 30.02
CA PRO A 197 -39.63 21.75 30.52
C PRO A 197 -38.58 22.57 31.29
N ALA A 198 -38.38 23.83 30.89
CA ALA A 198 -37.47 24.77 31.54
C ALA A 198 -38.22 26.01 32.04
N ASP A 199 -37.76 26.57 33.16
CA ASP A 199 -38.24 27.83 33.69
C ASP A 199 -37.33 28.96 33.19
N VAL A 200 -37.92 30.00 32.60
CA VAL A 200 -37.24 31.07 31.86
C VAL A 200 -37.73 32.43 32.33
N SER A 201 -36.79 33.24 32.83
CA SER A 201 -37.07 34.59 33.31
C SER A 201 -37.00 35.62 32.18
N VAL A 202 -38.05 36.42 32.03
CA VAL A 202 -38.17 37.54 31.07
C VAL A 202 -37.98 38.85 31.82
N THR A 203 -37.28 39.84 31.26
CA THR A 203 -37.12 41.17 31.90
C THR A 203 -37.35 42.30 30.90
N LEU A 204 -38.50 42.96 30.98
CA LEU A 204 -38.90 44.06 30.10
C LEU A 204 -38.38 45.41 30.64
N GLN A 205 -38.10 46.36 29.74
CA GLN A 205 -37.76 47.76 30.06
C GLN A 205 -38.84 48.72 29.49
N LEU A 206 -38.88 50.02 29.84
CA LEU A 206 -39.96 50.98 29.47
C LEU A 206 -39.46 52.41 29.09
N ALA A 207 -40.08 53.12 28.11
CA ALA A 207 -39.67 54.41 27.45
C ALA A 207 -40.82 55.09 26.58
N PRO A 208 -40.60 56.00 25.56
CA PRO A 208 -41.63 56.62 24.63
C PRO A 208 -41.50 56.35 23.05
N ALA A 209 -42.56 56.27 22.18
CA ALA A 209 -42.67 55.34 20.98
C ALA A 209 -42.99 55.75 19.49
N GLN A 210 -43.14 54.69 18.62
CA GLN A 210 -43.73 54.55 17.23
C GLN A 210 -43.89 53.04 16.73
N ALA A 211 -44.73 52.70 15.71
CA ALA A 211 -45.04 51.32 15.13
C ALA A 211 -45.41 51.34 13.58
N GLY A 212 -45.76 50.31 12.74
CA GLY A 212 -46.11 48.83 12.67
C GLY A 212 -46.01 48.30 11.18
N ALA A 213 -46.60 47.26 10.52
CA ALA A 213 -47.51 46.08 10.73
C ALA A 213 -47.54 45.08 9.46
N PRO A 214 -48.21 43.87 9.40
CA PRO A 214 -47.92 42.73 8.44
C PRO A 214 -49.06 42.04 7.54
N GLU A 215 -49.07 40.69 7.32
CA GLU A 215 -49.51 39.84 6.11
C GLU A 215 -50.20 38.42 6.42
N VAL A 216 -50.87 37.67 5.47
CA VAL A 216 -51.50 36.27 5.64
C VAL A 216 -51.77 35.37 4.31
N PRO A 217 -52.16 34.03 4.33
CA PRO A 217 -51.83 32.94 3.31
C PRO A 217 -52.94 31.96 2.67
N ALA A 218 -52.69 30.63 2.41
CA ALA A 218 -53.38 29.67 1.43
C ALA A 218 -53.47 28.09 1.75
N ALA A 219 -53.91 27.18 0.79
CA ALA A 219 -54.17 25.67 0.89
C ALA A 219 -54.31 24.92 -0.54
N GLU A 220 -54.55 23.61 -0.91
CA GLU A 220 -54.61 22.17 -0.39
C GLU A 220 -54.88 21.04 -1.53
N PRO A 221 -54.62 19.68 -1.43
CA PRO A 221 -54.72 18.62 -2.52
C PRO A 221 -55.36 17.18 -2.26
N ILE A 222 -55.22 16.14 -3.16
CA ILE A 222 -55.81 14.73 -3.11
C ILE A 222 -54.89 13.54 -3.72
N PRO A 223 -55.28 12.24 -4.04
CA PRO A 223 -54.67 10.97 -3.48
C PRO A 223 -54.00 9.90 -4.45
N GLU A 224 -53.89 8.61 -4.06
CA GLU A 224 -52.76 7.66 -4.37
C GLU A 224 -53.07 6.18 -4.87
N GLN A 225 -52.03 5.34 -5.10
CA GLN A 225 -52.03 3.92 -5.58
C GLN A 225 -51.10 2.94 -4.79
N ALA A 226 -50.90 1.69 -5.26
CA ALA A 226 -50.31 0.54 -4.53
C ALA A 226 -48.75 0.50 -4.39
N LEU A 227 -48.23 -0.37 -3.50
CA LEU A 227 -46.91 -0.20 -2.82
C LEU A 227 -45.86 -1.34 -2.99
N THR A 228 -44.58 -0.95 -3.12
CA THR A 228 -43.32 -1.75 -3.17
C THR A 228 -42.56 -1.84 -1.82
N GLU A 229 -41.29 -2.29 -1.79
CA GLU A 229 -40.48 -2.48 -0.55
C GLU A 229 -40.22 -1.18 0.23
N VAL A 230 -39.58 -0.18 -0.40
CA VAL A 230 -39.35 1.13 0.22
C VAL A 230 -40.67 1.80 0.59
N GLN A 231 -41.70 1.55 -0.22
CA GLN A 231 -43.06 2.02 0.02
C GLN A 231 -43.74 1.31 1.20
N ARG A 232 -43.41 0.04 1.52
CA ARG A 232 -43.83 -0.61 2.78
C ARG A 232 -43.18 0.05 3.99
N ILE A 233 -41.89 0.41 3.92
CA ILE A 233 -41.22 1.17 4.98
C ILE A 233 -41.88 2.55 5.12
N ALA A 234 -42.08 3.25 4.01
CA ALA A 234 -42.72 4.56 3.95
C ALA A 234 -44.14 4.59 4.49
N ARG A 235 -44.94 3.55 4.21
CA ARG A 235 -46.29 3.37 4.74
C ARG A 235 -46.26 3.15 6.25
N ASP A 236 -45.36 2.31 6.74
CA ASP A 236 -45.28 1.99 8.17
C ASP A 236 -44.78 3.22 8.96
N ILE A 237 -43.93 4.05 8.36
CA ILE A 237 -43.61 5.40 8.86
C ILE A 237 -44.87 6.28 8.85
N ALA A 238 -45.55 6.45 7.71
CA ALA A 238 -46.73 7.31 7.60
C ALA A 238 -47.86 6.91 8.58
N GLN A 239 -48.09 5.61 8.79
CA GLN A 239 -49.02 5.08 9.79
C GLN A 239 -48.57 5.31 11.24
N THR A 240 -47.27 5.44 11.51
CA THR A 240 -46.72 5.76 12.83
C THR A 240 -46.85 7.25 13.14
N LEU A 241 -46.63 8.13 12.16
CA LEU A 241 -46.61 9.59 12.37
C LEU A 241 -47.99 10.22 12.23
N GLU A 242 -48.71 9.86 11.16
CA GLU A 242 -50.03 10.40 10.82
C GLU A 242 -51.01 9.21 10.63
N PRO A 243 -51.53 8.63 11.72
CA PRO A 243 -52.40 7.45 11.65
C PRO A 243 -53.78 7.73 11.00
N THR A 244 -54.11 8.99 10.75
CA THR A 244 -55.29 9.41 10.00
C THR A 244 -54.89 9.67 8.55
N VAL A 245 -55.64 9.11 7.58
CA VAL A 245 -55.34 9.29 6.15
C VAL A 245 -55.78 10.69 5.69
N ASN A 246 -54.85 11.64 5.77
CA ASN A 246 -54.95 13.05 5.37
C ASN A 246 -53.85 13.41 4.33
N PRO A 247 -53.80 14.64 3.79
CA PRO A 247 -52.72 15.05 2.90
C PRO A 247 -51.31 14.92 3.52
N ASP A 248 -51.18 15.14 4.83
CA ASP A 248 -49.91 14.99 5.55
C ASP A 248 -49.40 13.54 5.54
N HIS A 249 -50.28 12.54 5.72
CA HIS A 249 -49.95 11.11 5.58
C HIS A 249 -49.32 10.81 4.22
N PHE A 250 -49.90 11.34 3.13
CA PHE A 250 -49.38 11.19 1.78
C PHE A 250 -48.08 11.98 1.54
N ALA A 251 -47.90 13.13 2.20
CA ALA A 251 -46.65 13.90 2.15
C ALA A 251 -45.51 13.17 2.88
N VAL A 252 -45.77 12.68 4.10
CA VAL A 252 -44.84 11.84 4.89
C VAL A 252 -44.48 10.58 4.12
N TYR A 253 -45.46 9.86 3.59
CA TYR A 253 -45.27 8.65 2.80
C TYR A 253 -44.38 8.88 1.58
N ARG A 254 -44.68 9.90 0.76
CA ARG A 254 -43.88 10.22 -0.44
C ARG A 254 -42.43 10.53 -0.05
N THR A 255 -42.25 11.41 0.92
CA THR A 255 -40.95 11.80 1.48
C THR A 255 -40.17 10.58 1.97
N ALA A 256 -40.82 9.66 2.70
CA ALA A 256 -40.24 8.42 3.22
C ALA A 256 -39.83 7.43 2.11
N SER A 257 -40.54 7.44 0.97
CA SER A 257 -40.24 6.60 -0.19
C SER A 257 -39.07 7.11 -1.03
N GLU A 258 -38.83 8.43 -1.02
CA GLU A 258 -37.71 9.08 -1.73
C GLU A 258 -36.35 8.95 -1.00
N VAL A 259 -36.34 8.50 0.26
CA VAL A 259 -35.14 8.48 1.12
C VAL A 259 -33.92 7.77 0.51
N PRO A 260 -34.02 6.60 -0.15
CA PRO A 260 -32.84 5.99 -0.80
C PRO A 260 -32.22 6.93 -1.83
N GLY A 261 -33.04 7.48 -2.74
CA GLY A 261 -32.61 8.47 -3.73
C GLY A 261 -32.00 9.72 -3.10
N ARG A 262 -32.60 10.26 -2.03
CA ARG A 262 -32.05 11.40 -1.26
C ARG A 262 -30.69 11.08 -0.63
N CYS A 263 -30.46 9.83 -0.21
CA CYS A 263 -29.17 9.35 0.30
C CYS A 263 -28.18 8.92 -0.80
N GLY A 264 -28.50 9.09 -2.09
CA GLY A 264 -27.66 8.67 -3.22
C GLY A 264 -27.64 7.15 -3.48
N VAL A 265 -28.67 6.45 -3.01
CA VAL A 265 -28.84 4.99 -3.08
C VAL A 265 -29.97 4.66 -4.07
N ARG A 266 -29.95 3.45 -4.63
CA ARG A 266 -31.06 2.93 -5.44
C ARG A 266 -32.17 2.38 -4.56
N ASP A 267 -33.41 2.49 -5.02
CA ASP A 267 -34.60 1.99 -4.31
C ASP A 267 -34.69 0.45 -4.23
N ASP A 268 -33.70 -0.27 -4.79
CA ASP A 268 -33.55 -1.73 -4.73
C ASP A 268 -32.36 -2.22 -3.87
N ASP A 269 -31.54 -1.34 -3.27
CA ASP A 269 -30.40 -1.74 -2.43
C ASP A 269 -30.87 -2.38 -1.11
N GLN A 270 -30.79 -3.71 -1.05
CA GLN A 270 -31.25 -4.51 0.08
C GLN A 270 -30.49 -4.22 1.38
N ALA A 271 -29.22 -3.80 1.32
CA ALA A 271 -28.44 -3.51 2.53
C ALA A 271 -28.85 -2.15 3.13
N PHE A 272 -29.12 -1.16 2.28
CA PHE A 272 -29.72 0.11 2.71
C PHE A 272 -31.14 -0.10 3.24
N LEU A 273 -32.02 -0.80 2.50
CA LEU A 273 -33.41 -1.03 2.90
C LEU A 273 -33.53 -1.82 4.21
N ALA A 274 -32.70 -2.85 4.42
CA ALA A 274 -32.67 -3.59 5.68
C ALA A 274 -32.17 -2.72 6.85
N SER A 275 -31.17 -1.86 6.62
CA SER A 275 -30.68 -0.92 7.63
C SER A 275 -31.69 0.18 7.94
N TYR A 276 -32.39 0.70 6.93
CA TYR A 276 -33.46 1.69 7.04
C TYR A 276 -34.65 1.10 7.83
N ARG A 277 -35.06 -0.14 7.52
CA ARG A 277 -36.08 -0.85 8.31
C ARG A 277 -35.65 -1.01 9.77
N ARG A 278 -34.43 -1.48 10.03
CA ARG A 278 -33.94 -1.68 11.41
C ARG A 278 -33.90 -0.35 12.18
N ALA A 279 -33.31 0.68 11.60
CA ALA A 279 -33.23 2.01 12.20
C ALA A 279 -34.61 2.63 12.47
N PHE A 280 -35.60 2.35 11.61
CA PHE A 280 -37.00 2.73 11.85
C PHE A 280 -37.59 1.98 13.05
N GLU A 281 -37.52 0.65 13.09
CA GLU A 281 -38.09 -0.14 14.21
C GLU A 281 -37.42 0.20 15.56
N ASP A 282 -36.08 0.34 15.59
CA ASP A 282 -35.29 0.69 16.78
C ASP A 282 -35.60 2.09 17.35
N LEU A 283 -36.15 3.00 16.53
CA LEU A 283 -36.43 4.39 16.91
C LEU A 283 -37.91 4.75 16.84
N ARG A 284 -38.79 3.83 16.43
CA ARG A 284 -40.21 4.07 16.10
C ARG A 284 -40.97 4.84 17.16
N GLU A 285 -40.78 4.49 18.43
CA GLU A 285 -41.44 5.11 19.60
C GLU A 285 -40.97 6.55 19.88
N ARG A 286 -39.89 6.99 19.25
CA ARG A 286 -39.34 8.36 19.35
C ARG A 286 -39.64 9.21 18.11
N LEU A 287 -40.22 8.65 17.05
CA LEU A 287 -40.48 9.38 15.81
C LEU A 287 -41.82 10.13 15.85
N THR A 288 -41.84 11.34 15.30
CA THR A 288 -43.03 12.20 15.15
C THR A 288 -43.04 12.84 13.77
N SER A 289 -44.19 13.34 13.29
CA SER A 289 -44.28 14.06 12.00
C SER A 289 -43.39 15.31 11.95
N GLY A 290 -43.04 15.89 13.10
CA GLY A 290 -41.97 16.88 13.20
C GLY A 290 -40.58 16.29 12.94
N ASN A 291 -40.20 15.21 13.64
CA ASN A 291 -38.77 14.83 13.74
C ASN A 291 -38.24 13.93 12.63
N ILE A 292 -39.09 13.57 11.67
CA ILE A 292 -38.77 12.56 10.68
C ILE A 292 -37.69 13.01 9.66
N GLU A 293 -37.62 14.28 9.29
CA GLU A 293 -36.53 14.80 8.43
C GLU A 293 -35.16 14.78 9.15
N ALA A 294 -35.13 14.94 10.49
CA ALA A 294 -33.90 14.75 11.27
C ALA A 294 -33.42 13.29 11.21
N PHE A 295 -34.37 12.35 11.26
CA PHE A 295 -34.12 10.92 11.10
C PHE A 295 -33.63 10.58 9.68
N TYR A 296 -34.24 11.11 8.61
CA TYR A 296 -33.78 10.92 7.23
C TYR A 296 -32.37 11.47 6.98
N LEU A 297 -32.07 12.69 7.47
CA LEU A 297 -30.72 13.25 7.41
C LEU A 297 -29.72 12.39 8.19
N GLY A 298 -30.12 11.86 9.34
CA GLY A 298 -29.32 10.91 10.13
C GLY A 298 -29.03 9.59 9.41
N LEU A 299 -30.02 9.05 8.68
CA LEU A 299 -29.85 7.85 7.84
C LEU A 299 -28.85 8.10 6.70
N CYS A 300 -28.98 9.21 5.98
CA CYS A 300 -28.05 9.55 4.90
C CYS A 300 -26.63 9.86 5.42
N GLU A 301 -26.48 10.57 6.54
CA GLU A 301 -25.19 10.80 7.20
C GLU A 301 -24.55 9.46 7.60
N GLY A 302 -25.29 8.62 8.32
CA GLY A 302 -24.82 7.31 8.77
C GLY A 302 -24.38 6.40 7.61
N TRP A 303 -25.22 6.27 6.58
CA TRP A 303 -24.88 5.50 5.37
C TRP A 303 -23.66 6.07 4.63
N GLY A 304 -23.58 7.40 4.50
CA GLY A 304 -22.43 8.08 3.93
C GLY A 304 -21.13 7.75 4.66
N THR A 305 -21.13 7.70 6.00
CA THR A 305 -19.95 7.28 6.77
C THR A 305 -19.62 5.80 6.57
N THR A 306 -20.60 4.91 6.42
CA THR A 306 -20.37 3.49 6.13
C THR A 306 -19.75 3.29 4.74
N LEU A 307 -20.22 4.00 3.71
CA LEU A 307 -19.60 3.99 2.37
C LEU A 307 -18.16 4.55 2.40
N GLN A 308 -17.88 5.58 3.20
CA GLN A 308 -16.53 6.11 3.39
C GLN A 308 -15.61 5.12 4.11
N ARG A 309 -16.12 4.41 5.13
CA ARG A 309 -15.39 3.34 5.84
C ARG A 309 -15.06 2.18 4.89
N GLU A 310 -16.01 1.75 4.06
CA GLU A 310 -15.83 0.67 3.09
C GLU A 310 -14.83 1.05 1.99
N THR A 311 -14.95 2.24 1.40
CA THR A 311 -14.03 2.71 0.35
C THR A 311 -12.60 2.91 0.89
N ALA A 312 -12.43 3.43 2.10
CA ALA A 312 -11.14 3.50 2.77
C ALA A 312 -10.54 2.12 3.09
N ALA A 313 -11.37 1.13 3.47
CA ALA A 313 -10.91 -0.24 3.70
C ALA A 313 -10.41 -0.90 2.41
N ARG A 314 -11.18 -0.78 1.31
CA ARG A 314 -10.78 -1.25 -0.03
C ARG A 314 -9.44 -0.64 -0.48
N GLN A 315 -9.28 0.68 -0.36
CA GLN A 315 -8.03 1.37 -0.71
C GLN A 315 -6.83 0.89 0.10
N ARG A 316 -6.99 0.59 1.40
CA ARG A 316 -5.91 0.03 2.23
C ARG A 316 -5.50 -1.37 1.78
N ALA A 317 -6.47 -2.23 1.48
CA ALA A 317 -6.20 -3.58 0.97
C ALA A 317 -5.50 -3.55 -0.40
N GLU A 318 -5.92 -2.65 -1.31
CA GLU A 318 -5.26 -2.41 -2.60
C GLU A 318 -3.81 -1.92 -2.42
N GLN A 319 -3.57 -0.98 -1.50
CA GLN A 319 -2.22 -0.48 -1.19
C GLN A 319 -1.32 -1.58 -0.59
N GLN A 320 -1.84 -2.42 0.30
CA GLN A 320 -1.12 -3.56 0.86
C GLN A 320 -0.75 -4.58 -0.23
N ALA A 321 -1.73 -5.02 -1.03
CA ALA A 321 -1.49 -5.93 -2.15
C ALA A 321 -0.51 -5.34 -3.20
N ALA A 322 -0.52 -4.03 -3.42
CA ALA A 322 0.45 -3.36 -4.28
C ALA A 322 1.86 -3.30 -3.68
N ALA A 323 1.99 -3.14 -2.36
CA ALA A 323 3.27 -3.20 -1.66
C ALA A 323 3.86 -4.62 -1.67
N GLU A 324 3.05 -5.64 -1.41
CA GLU A 324 3.45 -7.06 -1.45
C GLU A 324 3.94 -7.48 -2.84
N ARG A 325 3.24 -7.07 -3.91
CA ARG A 325 3.68 -7.29 -5.31
C ARG A 325 5.06 -6.70 -5.56
N ARG A 326 5.25 -5.41 -5.23
CA ARG A 326 6.53 -4.71 -5.41
C ARG A 326 7.65 -5.38 -4.63
N ALA A 327 7.40 -5.82 -3.39
CA ALA A 327 8.38 -6.53 -2.58
C ALA A 327 8.79 -7.88 -3.20
N ALA A 328 7.82 -8.66 -3.71
CA ALA A 328 8.09 -9.93 -4.38
C ALA A 328 8.85 -9.74 -5.72
N GLU A 329 8.49 -8.74 -6.51
CA GLU A 329 9.17 -8.36 -7.76
C GLU A 329 10.61 -7.86 -7.51
N GLN A 330 10.82 -7.05 -6.48
CA GLN A 330 12.16 -6.61 -6.05
C GLN A 330 13.00 -7.80 -5.57
N ALA A 331 12.47 -8.66 -4.69
CA ALA A 331 13.17 -9.86 -4.22
C ALA A 331 13.59 -10.76 -5.39
N ARG A 332 12.69 -11.00 -6.34
CA ARG A 332 12.96 -11.81 -7.53
C ARG A 332 14.01 -11.17 -8.44
N SER A 333 13.88 -9.88 -8.77
CA SER A 333 14.83 -9.18 -9.64
C SER A 333 16.25 -9.11 -9.06
N MET A 334 16.40 -9.03 -7.73
CA MET A 334 17.71 -9.13 -7.07
C MET A 334 18.36 -10.52 -7.26
N VAL A 335 17.59 -11.60 -7.17
CA VAL A 335 18.08 -12.98 -7.42
C VAL A 335 18.41 -13.17 -8.91
N GLU A 336 17.58 -12.66 -9.82
CA GLU A 336 17.86 -12.68 -11.27
C GLU A 336 19.16 -11.93 -11.61
N GLN A 337 19.40 -10.76 -10.98
CA GLN A 337 20.66 -10.02 -11.13
C GLN A 337 21.87 -10.77 -10.57
N ARG A 338 21.77 -11.39 -9.39
CA ARG A 338 22.84 -12.22 -8.81
C ARG A 338 23.20 -13.40 -9.70
N ASN A 339 22.20 -14.14 -10.18
CA ASN A 339 22.40 -15.28 -11.08
C ASN A 339 23.03 -14.83 -12.41
N ALA A 340 22.59 -13.70 -12.98
CA ALA A 340 23.19 -13.12 -14.18
C ALA A 340 24.65 -12.67 -13.97
N GLN A 341 24.98 -12.10 -12.80
CA GLN A 341 26.36 -11.75 -12.44
C GLN A 341 27.24 -12.99 -12.26
N ALA A 342 26.74 -14.03 -11.60
CA ALA A 342 27.45 -15.31 -11.43
C ALA A 342 27.73 -15.99 -12.77
N LEU A 343 26.75 -16.00 -13.69
CA LEU A 343 26.92 -16.51 -15.07
C LEU A 343 27.97 -15.71 -15.86
N ARG A 344 27.94 -14.37 -15.82
CA ARG A 344 28.95 -13.51 -16.47
C ARG A 344 30.35 -13.72 -15.90
N ALA A 345 30.47 -13.80 -14.57
CA ALA A 345 31.74 -14.07 -13.89
C ALA A 345 32.27 -15.48 -14.23
N HIS A 346 31.39 -16.46 -14.43
CA HIS A 346 31.80 -17.80 -14.89
C HIS A 346 32.28 -17.79 -16.35
N ALA A 347 31.52 -17.17 -17.26
CA ALA A 347 31.91 -17.04 -18.67
C ALA A 347 33.30 -16.40 -18.83
N ALA A 348 33.55 -15.29 -18.12
CA ALA A 348 34.85 -14.61 -18.13
C ALA A 348 36.00 -15.46 -17.55
N LYS A 349 35.74 -16.40 -16.63
CA LYS A 349 36.73 -17.38 -16.16
C LYS A 349 37.02 -18.43 -17.24
N VAL A 350 35.98 -18.98 -17.87
CA VAL A 350 36.11 -19.98 -18.95
C VAL A 350 36.87 -19.40 -20.15
N GLU A 351 36.60 -18.16 -20.55
CA GLU A 351 37.32 -17.48 -21.64
C GLU A 351 38.80 -17.28 -21.32
N ARG A 352 39.13 -16.83 -20.10
CA ARG A 352 40.53 -16.70 -19.64
C ARG A 352 41.25 -18.05 -19.62
N ALA A 353 40.61 -19.11 -19.11
CA ALA A 353 41.16 -20.46 -19.10
C ALA A 353 41.37 -21.02 -20.52
N ARG A 354 40.49 -20.70 -21.47
CA ARG A 354 40.66 -21.04 -22.90
C ARG A 354 41.83 -20.29 -23.54
N ALA A 355 41.93 -18.97 -23.31
CA ALA A 355 43.04 -18.17 -23.83
C ALA A 355 44.40 -18.62 -23.28
N GLN A 356 44.48 -18.89 -21.97
CA GLN A 356 45.70 -19.40 -21.32
C GLN A 356 46.05 -20.82 -21.79
N SER A 357 45.09 -21.74 -21.89
CA SER A 357 45.37 -23.10 -22.35
C SER A 357 45.77 -23.15 -23.83
N ALA A 358 45.24 -22.28 -24.70
CA ALA A 358 45.70 -22.17 -26.09
C ALA A 358 47.17 -21.75 -26.19
N VAL A 359 47.61 -20.75 -25.40
CA VAL A 359 49.02 -20.33 -25.34
C VAL A 359 49.91 -21.45 -24.80
N VAL A 360 49.50 -22.12 -23.73
CA VAL A 360 50.29 -23.20 -23.11
C VAL A 360 50.37 -24.43 -24.03
N LEU A 361 49.29 -24.80 -24.73
CA LEU A 361 49.32 -25.86 -25.74
C LEU A 361 50.25 -25.53 -26.92
N SER A 362 50.34 -24.26 -27.34
CA SER A 362 51.32 -23.82 -28.33
C SER A 362 52.76 -23.99 -27.84
N VAL A 363 53.05 -23.63 -26.58
CA VAL A 363 54.37 -23.85 -25.95
C VAL A 363 54.71 -25.34 -25.82
N ILE A 364 53.76 -26.18 -25.39
CA ILE A 364 53.94 -27.64 -25.33
C ILE A 364 54.21 -28.21 -26.73
N GLY A 365 53.47 -27.78 -27.75
CA GLY A 365 53.66 -28.21 -29.14
C GLY A 365 55.05 -27.86 -29.68
N GLY A 366 55.53 -26.64 -29.40
CA GLY A 366 56.89 -26.21 -29.71
C GLY A 366 57.95 -27.05 -28.99
N ALA A 367 57.80 -27.24 -27.67
CA ALA A 367 58.70 -28.04 -26.85
C ALA A 367 58.74 -29.53 -27.28
N LEU A 368 57.61 -30.08 -27.72
CA LEU A 368 57.51 -31.43 -28.27
C LEU A 368 58.21 -31.53 -29.64
N ALA A 369 58.04 -30.55 -30.52
CA ALA A 369 58.74 -30.51 -31.80
C ALA A 369 60.26 -30.41 -31.64
N THR A 370 60.75 -29.58 -30.70
CA THR A 370 62.19 -29.51 -30.37
C THR A 370 62.68 -30.79 -29.69
N PHE A 371 61.90 -31.38 -28.78
CA PHE A 371 62.23 -32.66 -28.14
C PHE A 371 62.38 -33.77 -29.18
N LEU A 372 61.41 -33.92 -30.10
CA LEU A 372 61.45 -34.95 -31.15
C LEU A 372 62.61 -34.73 -32.12
N SER A 373 62.93 -33.48 -32.45
CA SER A 373 64.08 -33.13 -33.30
C SER A 373 65.41 -33.48 -32.63
N VAL A 374 65.57 -33.17 -31.34
CA VAL A 374 66.76 -33.52 -30.54
C VAL A 374 66.85 -35.04 -30.31
N ALA A 375 65.72 -35.70 -30.04
CA ALA A 375 65.64 -37.15 -29.87
C ALA A 375 66.01 -37.90 -31.18
N LEU A 376 65.62 -37.39 -32.34
CA LEU A 376 66.02 -37.93 -33.64
C LEU A 376 67.54 -37.82 -33.86
N VAL A 377 68.13 -36.67 -33.58
CA VAL A 377 69.60 -36.47 -33.65
C VAL A 377 70.32 -37.38 -32.65
N LEU A 378 69.83 -37.49 -31.41
CA LEU A 378 70.37 -38.42 -30.41
C LEU A 378 70.23 -39.89 -30.83
N ALA A 379 69.13 -40.27 -31.48
CA ALA A 379 68.93 -41.63 -32.00
C ALA A 379 69.92 -41.96 -33.12
N PHE A 380 70.15 -41.07 -34.09
CA PHE A 380 71.22 -41.25 -35.07
C PHE A 380 72.60 -41.36 -34.42
N LEU A 381 72.93 -40.47 -33.46
CA LEU A 381 74.18 -40.53 -32.69
C LEU A 381 74.30 -41.79 -31.80
N ALA A 382 73.19 -42.44 -31.44
CA ALA A 382 73.15 -43.70 -30.71
C ALA A 382 73.30 -44.92 -31.63
N ILE A 383 72.76 -44.86 -32.85
CA ILE A 383 72.93 -45.86 -33.92
C ILE A 383 74.36 -45.83 -34.45
N GLU A 384 74.98 -44.66 -34.60
CA GLU A 384 76.43 -44.56 -34.87
C GLU A 384 77.28 -45.13 -33.72
N GLY A 385 76.85 -44.91 -32.48
CA GLY A 385 77.49 -45.51 -31.30
C GLY A 385 77.40 -47.04 -31.32
N HIS A 386 76.20 -47.59 -31.53
CA HIS A 386 75.97 -49.03 -31.57
C HIS A 386 76.63 -49.70 -32.78
N SER A 387 76.56 -49.11 -33.98
CA SER A 387 77.23 -49.68 -35.15
C SER A 387 78.75 -49.71 -34.97
N ARG A 388 79.37 -48.69 -34.35
CA ARG A 388 80.81 -48.75 -33.98
C ARG A 388 81.08 -49.79 -32.89
N ALA A 389 80.24 -49.89 -31.86
CA ALA A 389 80.40 -50.87 -30.79
C ALA A 389 80.24 -52.31 -31.29
N VAL A 390 79.25 -52.57 -32.16
CA VAL A 390 79.03 -53.86 -32.83
C VAL A 390 80.18 -54.18 -33.78
N ARG A 391 80.71 -53.20 -34.53
CA ARG A 391 81.89 -53.42 -35.38
C ARG A 391 83.11 -53.80 -34.55
N ALA A 392 83.36 -53.10 -33.43
CA ALA A 392 84.41 -53.45 -32.48
C ALA A 392 84.21 -54.84 -31.84
N ALA A 393 82.98 -55.23 -31.51
CA ALA A 393 82.66 -56.55 -30.99
C ALA A 393 82.84 -57.66 -32.05
N VAL A 394 82.46 -57.41 -33.30
CA VAL A 394 82.68 -58.33 -34.43
C VAL A 394 84.17 -58.45 -34.76
N GLU A 395 84.94 -57.36 -34.72
CA GLU A 395 86.39 -57.37 -34.87
C GLU A 395 87.12 -58.04 -33.69
N ALA A 396 86.54 -58.06 -32.49
CA ALA A 396 87.03 -58.84 -31.35
C ALA A 396 86.72 -60.33 -31.53
N MET A 397 85.48 -60.68 -31.90
CA MET A 397 85.09 -62.07 -32.18
C MET A 397 85.87 -62.68 -33.36
N ALA A 398 86.13 -61.91 -34.41
CA ALA A 398 86.96 -62.33 -35.54
C ALA A 398 88.42 -62.59 -35.14
N ARG A 399 88.97 -61.83 -34.18
CA ARG A 399 90.30 -62.07 -33.62
C ARG A 399 90.36 -63.33 -32.74
N SER A 400 89.28 -63.67 -32.04
CA SER A 400 89.18 -64.96 -31.33
C SER A 400 88.89 -66.18 -32.23
N ALA A 401 88.63 -65.97 -33.52
CA ALA A 401 88.25 -67.03 -34.47
C ALA A 401 89.41 -67.51 -35.38
N GLN A 402 90.63 -67.01 -35.20
CA GLN A 402 91.79 -67.43 -36.00
C GLN A 402 92.48 -68.65 -35.34
N PRO A 403 92.57 -69.82 -36.01
CA PRO A 403 93.29 -70.97 -35.48
C PRO A 403 94.80 -70.79 -35.62
N ALA A 404 95.56 -71.28 -34.63
CA ALA A 404 97.02 -71.27 -34.67
C ALA A 404 97.56 -72.40 -35.60
N PRO A 405 98.44 -72.10 -36.57
CA PRO A 405 99.18 -73.13 -37.30
C PRO A 405 100.30 -73.71 -36.41
N GLY A 406 100.36 -75.04 -36.31
CA GLY A 406 101.32 -75.75 -35.44
C GLY A 406 102.54 -76.30 -36.18
N GLY A 407 103.45 -76.94 -35.43
CA GLY A 407 104.60 -77.69 -35.96
C GLY A 407 105.23 -78.62 -34.92
N GLY A 408 105.61 -79.82 -35.35
CA GLY A 408 106.60 -80.67 -34.66
C GLY A 408 108.05 -80.25 -35.02
N GLU A 409 109.10 -80.97 -34.61
CA GLU A 409 109.15 -82.33 -34.07
C GLU A 409 110.32 -82.47 -33.04
N ALA A 410 110.58 -83.68 -32.52
CA ALA A 410 111.55 -83.96 -31.45
C ALA A 410 113.03 -84.12 -31.93
N PRO A 411 113.99 -84.42 -31.04
CA PRO A 411 114.35 -85.84 -30.86
C PRO A 411 114.87 -86.29 -29.47
N GLY A 412 114.71 -87.59 -29.18
CA GLY A 412 115.82 -88.42 -28.68
C GLY A 412 115.83 -88.93 -27.21
N GLY A 413 115.40 -90.19 -27.02
CA GLY A 413 115.79 -91.06 -25.89
C GLY A 413 114.98 -90.92 -24.60
N ALA A 414 114.60 -92.00 -23.90
CA ALA A 414 114.76 -93.44 -24.19
C ALA A 414 113.56 -94.24 -23.64
#